data_AF-A0A1I4DG97-F1
#
_entry.id   AF-A0A1I4DG97-F1
#
_cell.length_a   1.000
_cell.length_b   1.000
_cell.length_c   1.000
_cell.angle_alpha   90.00
_cell.angle_beta   90.00
_cell.angle_gamma   90.00
#
_symmetry.space_group_name_H-M   'P 1'
#
loop_
_entity.id
_entity.type
_entity.pdbx_description
1 polymer ?
#
loop_
_entity_poly.entity_id
_entity_poly.type
_entity_poly.pdbx_seq_one_letter_code
_entity_poly.pdbx_strand_id
1 'polypeptide(L)'
;MHLVDIYLAQLADPFRVGLLVALLFTAANTEAALNRWIPIGLGLAFVAVLIPTAIGTTAGMDLVHTILVGLVSNLTILAVLLAVRAAYLRLTS
;
A
#
# COMPACT_ATOMS: atom_id res chain seq x y z
N MET A 1 8.38 -20.84 3.42
CA MET A 1 8.54 -19.72 2.46
C MET A 1 9.48 -18.70 3.06
N HIS A 2 10.41 -18.15 2.29
CA HIS A 2 11.35 -17.15 2.77
C HIS A 2 10.68 -15.77 2.84
N LEU A 3 11.13 -14.88 3.74
CA LEU A 3 10.54 -13.54 3.91
C LEU A 3 10.52 -12.72 2.61
N VAL A 4 11.53 -12.91 1.77
CA VAL A 4 11.65 -12.25 0.46
C VAL A 4 10.57 -12.72 -0.50
N ASP A 5 10.23 -14.02 -0.53
CA ASP A 5 9.19 -14.56 -1.41
C ASP A 5 7.83 -13.95 -1.10
N ILE A 6 7.55 -13.78 0.19
CA ILE A 6 6.30 -13.20 0.69
C ILE A 6 6.26 -11.71 0.38
N TYR A 7 7.37 -10.99 0.60
CA TYR A 7 7.47 -9.59 0.23
C TYR A 7 7.19 -9.38 -1.27
N LEU A 8 7.79 -10.20 -2.14
CA LEU A 8 7.59 -10.12 -3.58
C LEU A 8 6.16 -10.48 -3.99
N ALA A 9 5.58 -11.54 -3.40
CA ALA A 9 4.20 -11.93 -3.65
C ALA A 9 3.22 -10.82 -3.25
N GLN A 10 3.46 -10.19 -2.09
CA GLN A 10 2.66 -9.07 -1.60
C GLN A 10 2.86 -7.79 -2.42
N LEU A 11 4.05 -7.56 -2.97
CA LEU A 11 4.35 -6.40 -3.80
C LEU A 11 3.67 -6.50 -5.18
N ALA A 12 3.58 -7.71 -5.73
CA ALA A 12 2.97 -7.99 -7.02
C ALA A 12 1.45 -8.21 -6.96
N ASP A 13 0.83 -8.08 -5.78
CA ASP A 13 -0.61 -8.26 -5.60
C ASP A 13 -1.41 -7.13 -6.28
N PRO A 14 -2.15 -7.42 -7.37
CA PRO A 14 -2.87 -6.40 -8.13
C PRO A 14 -4.01 -5.76 -7.33
N PHE A 15 -4.62 -6.50 -6.40
CA PHE A 15 -5.70 -5.97 -5.57
C PHE A 15 -5.15 -4.93 -4.60
N ARG A 16 -4.03 -5.22 -3.94
CA ARG A 16 -3.33 -4.28 -3.07
C ARG A 16 -2.91 -3.01 -3.79
N VAL A 17 -2.33 -3.14 -4.98
CA VAL A 17 -1.94 -1.99 -5.81
C VAL A 17 -3.18 -1.16 -6.15
N GLY A 18 -4.27 -1.80 -6.56
CA GLY A 18 -5.55 -1.12 -6.85
C GLY A 18 -6.09 -0.33 -5.65
N LEU A 19 -6.09 -0.92 -4.46
CA LEU A 19 -6.53 -0.24 -3.23
C LEU A 19 -5.65 0.97 -2.87
N LEU A 20 -4.32 0.85 -3.03
CA LEU A 20 -3.41 1.95 -2.72
C LEU A 20 -3.49 3.08 -3.76
N VAL A 21 -3.75 2.76 -5.03
CA VAL A 21 -4.04 3.77 -6.06
C VAL A 21 -5.34 4.50 -5.74
N ALA A 22 -6.42 3.76 -5.42
CA ALA A 22 -7.69 4.36 -5.03
C ALA A 22 -7.53 5.27 -3.80
N LEU A 23 -6.78 4.81 -2.79
CA LEU A 23 -6.46 5.59 -1.59
C LEU A 23 -5.77 6.91 -1.94
N LEU A 24 -4.73 6.86 -2.79
CA LEU A 24 -3.99 8.05 -3.18
C LEU A 24 -4.87 9.04 -3.96
N PHE A 25 -5.76 8.53 -4.82
CA PHE A 25 -6.73 9.34 -5.54
C PHE A 25 -7.75 10.01 -4.60
N THR A 26 -8.31 9.26 -3.66
CA THR A 26 -9.21 9.80 -2.64
C THR A 26 -8.50 10.84 -1.75
N ALA A 27 -7.26 10.58 -1.36
CA ALA A 27 -6.47 11.52 -0.57
C ALA A 27 -6.14 12.80 -1.35
N ALA A 28 -5.86 12.71 -2.66
CA ALA A 28 -5.66 13.88 -3.52
C ALA A 28 -6.93 14.73 -3.63
N ASN A 29 -8.10 14.11 -3.71
CA ASN A 29 -9.38 14.83 -3.80
C ASN A 29 -9.85 15.46 -2.48
N THR A 30 -9.30 15.02 -1.34
CA THR A 30 -9.68 15.52 0.00
C THR A 30 -8.64 16.45 0.62
N GLU A 31 -7.57 16.80 -0.12
CA GLU A 31 -6.46 17.63 0.36
C GLU A 31 -6.92 19.02 0.85
N ALA A 32 -8.00 19.56 0.31
CA ALA A 32 -8.55 20.87 0.72
C ALA A 32 -9.19 20.86 2.13
N ALA A 33 -9.58 19.69 2.66
CA ALA A 33 -10.31 19.56 3.93
C ALA A 33 -9.51 18.90 5.04
N LEU A 34 -8.49 18.08 4.72
CA LEU A 34 -7.68 17.34 5.69
C LEU A 34 -6.23 17.26 5.23
N ASN A 35 -5.28 17.21 6.18
CA ASN A 35 -3.89 16.91 5.86
C ASN A 35 -3.79 15.54 5.16
N ARG A 36 -3.38 15.54 3.88
CA ARG A 36 -3.35 14.39 2.97
C ARG A 36 -2.70 13.14 3.55
N TRP A 37 -1.78 13.30 4.50
CA TRP A 37 -1.04 12.20 5.12
C TRP A 37 -1.87 11.34 6.09
N ILE A 38 -2.91 11.90 6.72
CA ILE A 38 -3.78 11.15 7.64
C ILE A 38 -4.53 10.02 6.91
N PRO A 39 -5.29 10.29 5.83
CA PRO A 39 -6.00 9.22 5.11
C PRO A 39 -5.01 8.23 4.50
N ILE A 40 -3.86 8.69 3.99
CA ILE A 40 -2.83 7.79 3.45
C ILE A 40 -2.33 6.81 4.53
N GLY A 41 -1.95 7.30 5.71
CA GLY A 41 -1.47 6.45 6.80
C GLY A 41 -2.50 5.43 7.26
N LEU A 42 -3.75 5.86 7.43
CA LEU A 42 -4.86 4.98 7.81
C LEU A 42 -5.15 3.93 6.73
N GLY A 43 -5.13 4.31 5.46
CA GLY A 43 -5.35 3.38 4.35
C GLY A 43 -4.23 2.34 4.22
N LEU A 44 -2.97 2.72 4.42
CA LEU A 44 -1.84 1.79 4.42
C LEU A 44 -1.99 0.73 5.53
N ALA A 45 -2.33 1.17 6.75
CA ALA A 45 -2.54 0.28 7.89
C ALA A 45 -3.77 -0.62 7.67
N PHE A 46 -4.86 -0.06 7.15
CA PHE A 46 -6.06 -0.80 6.80
C PHE A 46 -5.77 -1.91 5.80
N VAL A 47 -5.09 -1.62 4.69
CA VAL A 47 -4.77 -2.63 3.66
C VAL A 47 -3.83 -3.71 4.22
N ALA A 48 -2.85 -3.33 5.05
CA ALA A 48 -1.91 -4.27 5.66
C ALA A 48 -2.60 -5.28 6.60
N VAL A 49 -3.68 -4.87 7.28
CA VAL A 49 -4.46 -5.73 8.16
C VAL A 49 -5.55 -6.48 7.38
N LEU A 50 -6.25 -5.81 6.47
CA LEU A 50 -7.40 -6.35 5.75
C LEU A 50 -7.04 -7.58 4.91
N ILE A 51 -5.94 -7.51 4.14
CA ILE A 51 -5.58 -8.61 3.23
C ILE A 51 -5.35 -9.92 4.01
N PRO A 52 -4.46 -9.99 5.02
CA PRO A 52 -4.24 -11.23 5.75
C PRO A 52 -5.45 -11.68 6.57
N THR A 53 -6.28 -10.76 7.09
CA THR A 53 -7.37 -11.14 8.01
C THR A 53 -8.70 -11.45 7.33
N ALA A 54 -9.01 -10.81 6.20
CA ALA A 54 -10.30 -10.94 5.53
C ALA A 54 -10.22 -11.70 4.20
N ILE A 55 -9.08 -11.62 3.50
CA ILE A 55 -8.90 -12.23 2.16
C ILE A 55 -8.10 -13.53 2.24
N GLY A 56 -7.41 -13.75 3.36
CA GLY A 56 -6.66 -14.96 3.66
C GLY A 56 -5.17 -14.79 3.41
N THR A 57 -4.37 -15.40 4.28
CA THR A 57 -2.91 -15.40 4.19
C THR A 57 -2.39 -16.55 3.33
N THR A 58 -1.23 -16.36 2.72
CA THR A 58 -0.39 -17.45 2.23
C THR A 58 -0.13 -18.43 3.38
N ALA A 59 -0.50 -19.70 3.20
CA ALA A 59 -0.51 -20.70 4.26
C ALA A 59 0.87 -20.87 4.91
N GLY A 60 0.96 -20.67 6.24
CA GLY A 60 2.10 -21.12 7.05
C GLY A 60 2.96 -20.06 7.75
N MET A 61 2.59 -18.77 7.73
CA MET A 61 3.29 -17.72 8.48
C MET A 61 2.40 -17.09 9.56
N ASP A 62 3.03 -16.69 10.67
CA ASP A 62 2.37 -15.95 11.73
C ASP A 62 1.71 -14.65 11.21
N LEU A 63 0.52 -14.34 11.75
CA LEU A 63 -0.35 -13.28 11.27
C LEU A 63 0.31 -11.90 11.45
N VAL A 64 0.99 -11.70 12.58
CA VAL A 64 1.71 -10.45 12.88
C VAL A 64 2.83 -10.21 11.87
N HIS A 65 3.61 -11.25 11.57
CA HIS A 65 4.67 -11.16 10.56
C HIS A 65 4.12 -10.81 9.18
N THR A 66 2.99 -11.40 8.80
CA THR A 66 2.35 -11.13 7.50
C THR A 66 1.89 -9.67 7.39
N ILE A 67 1.30 -9.10 8.46
CA ILE A 67 0.90 -7.69 8.51
C ILE A 67 2.12 -6.77 8.42
N LEU A 68 3.19 -7.05 9.17
CA LEU A 68 4.40 -6.21 9.17
C LEU A 68 5.06 -6.18 7.79
N VAL A 69 5.22 -7.34 7.15
CA VAL A 69 5.71 -7.41 5.76
C VAL A 69 4.77 -6.66 4.83
N GLY A 70 3.46 -6.77 5.04
CA GLY A 70 2.47 -6.06 4.23
C GLY A 70 2.53 -4.55 4.36
N LEU A 71 2.81 -4.03 5.55
CA LEU A 71 3.02 -2.60 5.76
C LEU A 71 4.25 -2.10 4.98
N VAL A 72 5.34 -2.85 5.01
CA VAL A 72 6.56 -2.53 4.25
C VAL A 72 6.26 -2.55 2.74
N SER A 73 5.57 -3.58 2.24
CA SER A 73 5.15 -3.63 0.83
C SER A 73 4.26 -2.45 0.45
N ASN A 74 3.31 -2.08 1.30
CA ASN A 74 2.41 -0.95 1.04
C ASN A 74 3.19 0.38 0.97
N LEU A 75 4.18 0.57 1.85
CA LEU A 75 5.07 1.73 1.82
C LEU A 75 5.91 1.77 0.54
N THR A 76 6.44 0.65 0.09
CA THR A 76 7.18 0.57 -1.19
C THR A 76 6.28 0.96 -2.36
N ILE A 77 5.06 0.43 -2.43
CA ILE A 77 4.11 0.78 -3.50
C ILE A 77 3.79 2.28 -3.45
N LEU A 78 3.51 2.82 -2.28
CA LEU A 78 3.26 4.25 -2.11
C LEU A 78 4.44 5.10 -2.58
N ALA A 79 5.67 4.72 -2.22
CA ALA A 79 6.87 5.44 -2.65
C ALA A 79 6.99 5.47 -4.18
N VAL A 80 6.72 4.34 -4.84
CA VAL A 80 6.69 4.26 -6.31
C VAL A 80 5.60 5.16 -6.89
N LEU A 81 4.37 5.11 -6.36
CA LEU A 81 3.27 5.96 -6.85
C LEU A 81 3.57 7.45 -6.69
N LEU A 82 4.18 7.85 -5.58
CA LEU A 82 4.61 9.23 -5.34
C LEU A 82 5.74 9.64 -6.28
N ALA A 83 6.71 8.76 -6.55
CA ALA A 83 7.79 9.00 -7.50
C ALA A 83 7.26 9.18 -8.92
N VAL A 84 6.31 8.33 -9.36
CA VAL A 84 5.63 8.45 -10.65
C VAL A 84 4.88 9.78 -10.75
N ARG A 85 4.12 10.15 -9.70
CA ARG A 85 3.44 11.45 -9.65
C ARG A 85 4.42 12.62 -9.74
N ALA A 86 5.53 12.57 -9.02
CA ALA A 86 6.55 13.61 -9.05
C ALA A 86 7.22 13.72 -10.43
N ALA A 87 7.53 12.58 -11.07
CA ALA A 87 8.08 12.56 -12.43
C ALA A 87 7.08 13.11 -13.45
N TYR A 88 5.81 12.72 -13.35
CA TYR A 88 4.74 13.25 -14.21
C TYR A 88 4.65 14.77 -14.10
N LEU A 89 4.56 15.30 -12.87
CA LEU A 89 4.49 16.75 -12.64
C LEU A 89 5.70 17.48 -13.21
N ARG A 90 6.91 16.90 -13.13
CA ARG A 90 8.12 17.50 -13.73
C ARG A 90 8.12 17.54 -15.25
N LEU A 91 7.47 16.58 -15.91
CA LEU A 91 7.42 16.52 -17.37
C LEU A 91 6.29 17.39 -17.96
N THR A 92 5.27 17.70 -17.16
CA THR A 92 4.14 18.56 -17.56
C THR A 92 4.25 20.00 -17.04
N SER A 93 5.28 20.34 -16.26
CA SER A 93 5.58 21.72 -15.82
C SER A 93 6.57 22.37 -16.79
#